data_AF-A0AAV9QB32-F1
#
_entry.id   AF-A0AAV9QB32-F1
#
_cell.length_a   1.000
_cell.length_b   1.000
_cell.length_c   1.000
_cell.angle_alpha   90.00
_cell.angle_beta   90.00
_cell.angle_gamma   90.00
#
_symmetry.space_group_name_H-M   'P 1'
#
loop_
_entity.id
_entity.type
_entity.pdbx_description
1 polymer ?
#
loop_
_entity_poly.entity_id
_entity_poly.type
_entity_poly.pdbx_seq_one_letter_code
_entity_poly.pdbx_strand_id
1 'polypeptide(L)'
;MAQQPQQHQQEEGLQQWTNEEADAYLQASGTTDGEWARRNVVWRANHRDQRPEVMNPQVFAEFRQLVGDFFATSQSAYMAALMLGLWVRADVPILFDEFVDSPGEARVRLERMAQPYWDLAGGPWVMYRETLDEVWAWDVNFPHLVRAPPPPPPPPAAPVAPVAPGVVAGGHPQHNYKKTITGRDPNWLFICDVCGHAVLYQGEFNRHVRDGRAGAEGFRVVASNPRPGDERWYGEDNAGNRYEGDTVRVGTTGVNRGGPIPDPCGGNIRAKKAANRRR
;
A
#
# COMPACT_ATOMS: atom_id res chain seq x y z
N MET A 1 3.55 26.66 46.13
CA MET A 1 3.34 25.26 45.72
C MET A 1 2.30 25.27 44.61
N ALA A 2 2.74 25.19 43.35
CA ALA A 2 1.85 25.20 42.20
C ALA A 2 1.56 23.74 41.80
N GLN A 3 0.28 23.35 41.83
CA GLN A 3 -0.18 22.05 41.35
C GLN A 3 -0.02 22.00 39.82
N GLN A 4 0.72 21.02 39.33
CA GLN A 4 0.76 20.69 37.91
C GLN A 4 -0.59 20.09 37.48
N PRO A 5 -1.11 20.45 36.30
CA PRO A 5 -2.31 19.82 35.77
C PRO A 5 -2.00 18.40 35.32
N GLN A 6 -2.69 17.42 35.91
CA GLN A 6 -2.70 16.04 35.45
C GLN A 6 -3.33 15.98 34.06
N GLN A 7 -2.51 15.78 33.03
CA GLN A 7 -2.98 15.31 31.73
C GLN A 7 -3.43 13.86 31.90
N HIS A 8 -4.74 13.62 31.91
CA HIS A 8 -5.29 12.30 31.64
C HIS A 8 -5.00 11.97 30.18
N GLN A 9 -3.95 11.16 29.94
CA GLN A 9 -3.86 10.38 28.71
C GLN A 9 -4.98 9.35 28.78
N GLN A 10 -6.07 9.59 28.05
CA GLN A 10 -6.98 8.53 27.64
C GLN A 10 -6.17 7.62 26.70
N GLU A 11 -5.63 6.54 27.23
CA GLU A 11 -5.32 5.36 26.42
C GLU A 11 -6.68 4.83 25.93
N GLU A 12 -7.10 5.26 24.74
CA GLU A 12 -8.09 4.51 23.96
C GLU A 12 -7.45 3.15 23.66
N GLY A 13 -7.71 2.18 24.53
CA GLY A 13 -7.25 0.82 24.31
C GLY A 13 -7.89 0.29 23.03
N LEU A 14 -7.07 -0.22 22.09
CA LEU A 14 -7.61 -0.72 20.84
C LEU A 14 -8.66 -1.79 21.15
N GLN A 15 -9.87 -1.60 20.64
CA GLN A 15 -10.91 -2.60 20.81
C GLN A 15 -10.60 -3.79 19.91
N GLN A 16 -10.21 -4.92 20.50
CA GLN A 16 -10.02 -6.18 19.80
C GLN A 16 -11.39 -6.74 19.44
N TRP A 17 -11.56 -7.13 18.18
CA TRP A 17 -12.78 -7.77 17.70
C TRP A 17 -12.47 -9.24 17.39
N THR A 18 -13.40 -10.12 17.75
CA THR A 18 -13.35 -11.48 17.23
C THR A 18 -13.67 -11.49 15.73
N ASN A 19 -13.32 -12.58 15.05
CA ASN A 19 -13.70 -12.76 13.65
C ASN A 19 -15.23 -12.72 13.47
N GLU A 20 -15.99 -13.15 14.47
CA GLU A 20 -17.46 -13.11 14.45
C GLU A 20 -17.98 -11.67 14.56
N GLU A 21 -17.37 -10.83 15.39
CA GLU A 21 -17.73 -9.42 15.54
C GLU A 21 -17.41 -8.62 14.27
N ALA A 22 -16.26 -8.91 13.64
CA ALA A 22 -15.89 -8.37 12.34
C ALA A 22 -16.87 -8.76 11.22
N ASP A 23 -17.21 -10.06 11.14
CA ASP A 23 -18.19 -10.57 10.16
C ASP A 23 -19.57 -9.91 10.36
N ALA A 24 -20.02 -9.79 11.61
CA ALA A 24 -21.31 -9.19 11.94
C ALA A 24 -21.38 -7.71 11.54
N TYR A 25 -20.30 -6.96 11.77
CA TYR A 25 -20.20 -5.58 11.35
C TYR A 25 -20.22 -5.43 9.82
N LEU A 26 -19.46 -6.27 9.11
CA LEU A 26 -19.44 -6.25 7.64
C LEU A 26 -20.83 -6.53 7.08
N GLN A 27 -21.52 -7.53 7.63
CA GLN A 27 -22.90 -7.85 7.24
C GLN A 27 -23.87 -6.67 7.48
N ALA A 28 -23.59 -5.78 8.43
CA ALA A 28 -24.40 -4.60 8.73
C ALA A 28 -24.05 -3.36 7.88
N SER A 29 -22.90 -3.35 7.19
CA SER A 29 -22.34 -2.15 6.53
C SER A 29 -23.11 -1.62 5.31
N GLY A 30 -23.99 -2.42 4.71
CA GLY A 30 -24.75 -2.05 3.52
C GLY A 30 -23.92 -1.89 2.23
N THR A 31 -22.63 -2.22 2.24
CA THR A 31 -21.74 -2.17 1.07
C THR A 31 -21.88 -3.42 0.19
N THR A 32 -21.28 -3.41 -1.01
CA THR A 32 -21.16 -4.59 -1.88
C THR A 32 -20.46 -5.74 -1.16
N ASP A 33 -19.40 -5.46 -0.40
CA ASP A 33 -18.71 -6.44 0.43
C ASP A 33 -19.63 -6.96 1.55
N GLY A 34 -20.44 -6.09 2.15
CA GLY A 34 -21.45 -6.48 3.14
C GLY A 34 -22.53 -7.41 2.56
N GLU A 35 -22.96 -7.16 1.33
CA GLU A 35 -23.90 -8.04 0.61
C GLU A 35 -23.29 -9.40 0.32
N TRP A 36 -22.07 -9.42 -0.17
CA TRP A 36 -21.36 -10.66 -0.40
C TRP A 36 -21.13 -11.44 0.89
N ALA A 37 -20.74 -10.78 1.99
CA ALA A 37 -20.54 -11.43 3.29
C ALA A 37 -21.82 -12.09 3.79
N ARG A 38 -22.97 -11.41 3.67
CA ARG A 38 -24.29 -12.00 3.98
C ARG A 38 -24.56 -13.23 3.11
N ARG A 39 -24.34 -13.15 1.80
CA ARG A 39 -24.54 -14.28 0.88
C ARG A 39 -23.61 -15.45 1.19
N ASN A 40 -22.34 -15.19 1.54
CA ASN A 40 -21.37 -16.21 1.94
C ASN A 40 -21.79 -16.89 3.26
N VAL A 41 -22.24 -16.14 4.25
CA VAL A 41 -22.74 -16.72 5.51
C VAL A 41 -23.94 -17.63 5.27
N VAL A 42 -24.92 -17.18 4.48
CA VAL A 42 -26.09 -17.99 4.10
C VAL A 42 -25.65 -19.26 3.36
N TRP A 43 -24.75 -19.12 2.38
CA TRP A 43 -24.23 -20.25 1.63
C TRP A 43 -23.51 -21.25 2.54
N ARG A 44 -22.63 -20.77 3.45
CA ARG A 44 -21.95 -21.63 4.42
C ARG A 44 -22.94 -22.32 5.35
N ALA A 45 -23.93 -21.61 5.87
CA ALA A 45 -24.93 -22.20 6.76
C ALA A 45 -25.69 -23.36 6.09
N ASN A 46 -25.97 -23.25 4.79
CA ASN A 46 -26.72 -24.25 4.04
C ASN A 46 -25.86 -25.38 3.46
N HIS A 47 -24.56 -25.12 3.22
CA HIS A 47 -23.74 -25.98 2.37
C HIS A 47 -22.36 -26.33 2.95
N ARG A 48 -22.03 -25.90 4.18
CA ARG A 48 -20.68 -26.09 4.78
C ARG A 48 -20.20 -27.53 4.77
N ASP A 49 -21.10 -28.50 4.95
CA ASP A 49 -20.80 -29.93 5.07
C ASP A 49 -20.98 -30.70 3.75
N GLN A 50 -21.46 -30.04 2.69
CA GLN A 50 -21.60 -30.67 1.39
C GLN A 50 -20.25 -30.68 0.68
N ARG A 51 -19.78 -31.88 0.31
CA ARG A 51 -18.63 -31.99 -0.58
C ARG A 51 -19.02 -31.56 -1.99
N PRO A 52 -18.11 -30.99 -2.80
CA PRO A 52 -18.40 -30.57 -4.16
C PRO A 52 -19.04 -31.67 -5.01
N GLU A 53 -18.60 -32.92 -4.84
CA GLU A 53 -19.09 -34.07 -5.62
C GLU A 53 -20.55 -34.42 -5.30
N VAL A 54 -21.08 -33.92 -4.19
CA VAL A 54 -22.48 -34.11 -3.76
C VAL A 54 -23.28 -32.81 -3.77
N MET A 55 -22.69 -31.68 -4.16
CA MET A 55 -23.44 -30.44 -4.33
C MET A 55 -24.40 -30.58 -5.52
N ASN A 56 -25.66 -30.24 -5.30
CA ASN A 56 -26.62 -30.09 -6.38
C ASN A 56 -26.10 -29.02 -7.38
N PRO A 57 -26.25 -29.20 -8.71
CA PRO A 57 -25.91 -28.20 -9.72
C PRO A 57 -26.36 -26.76 -9.41
N GLN A 58 -27.49 -26.58 -8.72
CA GLN A 58 -27.96 -25.26 -8.28
C GLN A 58 -27.05 -24.64 -7.20
N VAL A 59 -26.65 -25.41 -6.18
CA VAL A 59 -25.72 -24.96 -5.12
C VAL A 59 -24.36 -24.60 -5.71
N PHE A 60 -23.94 -25.37 -6.70
CA PHE A 60 -22.73 -25.11 -7.47
C PHE A 60 -22.82 -23.82 -8.29
N ALA A 61 -23.97 -23.56 -8.93
CA ALA A 61 -24.21 -22.32 -9.66
C ALA A 61 -24.23 -21.09 -8.73
N GLU A 62 -24.80 -21.21 -7.53
CA GLU A 62 -24.77 -20.16 -6.51
C GLU A 62 -23.35 -19.88 -6.02
N PHE A 63 -22.54 -20.94 -5.81
CA PHE A 63 -21.11 -20.79 -5.47
C PHE A 63 -20.33 -20.11 -6.60
N ARG A 64 -20.55 -20.54 -7.86
CA ARG A 64 -19.97 -19.88 -9.06
C ARG A 64 -20.28 -18.40 -9.09
N GLN A 65 -21.53 -18.04 -8.86
CA GLN A 65 -21.95 -16.65 -8.86
C GLN A 65 -21.29 -15.87 -7.73
N LEU A 66 -21.20 -16.44 -6.52
CA LEU A 66 -20.53 -15.82 -5.38
C LEU A 66 -19.04 -15.55 -5.66
N VAL A 67 -18.32 -16.52 -6.23
CA VAL A 67 -16.89 -16.40 -6.59
C VAL A 67 -16.70 -15.40 -7.74
N GLY A 68 -17.54 -15.48 -8.77
CA GLY A 68 -17.51 -14.58 -9.92
C GLY A 68 -17.80 -13.13 -9.54
N ASP A 69 -18.81 -12.90 -8.71
CA ASP A 69 -19.15 -11.58 -8.19
C ASP A 69 -17.95 -10.97 -7.44
N PHE A 70 -17.27 -11.75 -6.58
CA PHE A 70 -16.05 -11.27 -5.91
C PHE A 70 -14.99 -10.80 -6.91
N PHE A 71 -14.64 -11.62 -7.91
CA PHE A 71 -13.60 -11.26 -8.88
C PHE A 71 -14.01 -10.09 -9.79
N ALA A 72 -15.31 -9.89 -10.01
CA ALA A 72 -15.83 -8.81 -10.83
C ALA A 72 -15.96 -7.48 -10.06
N THR A 73 -16.32 -7.52 -8.77
CA THR A 73 -16.78 -6.32 -8.05
C THR A 73 -15.94 -5.95 -6.83
N SER A 74 -15.12 -6.84 -6.28
CA SER A 74 -14.40 -6.56 -5.03
C SER A 74 -12.88 -6.56 -5.24
N GLN A 75 -12.22 -5.52 -4.71
CA GLN A 75 -10.76 -5.50 -4.53
C GLN A 75 -10.35 -5.55 -3.06
N SER A 76 -11.30 -5.88 -2.17
CA SER A 76 -11.10 -5.83 -0.74
C SER A 76 -10.10 -6.87 -0.26
N ALA A 77 -9.10 -6.42 0.50
CA ALA A 77 -8.07 -7.26 1.11
C ALA A 77 -8.67 -8.29 2.08
N TYR A 78 -9.70 -7.89 2.82
CA TYR A 78 -10.46 -8.77 3.71
C TYR A 78 -11.17 -9.87 2.94
N MET A 79 -11.83 -9.50 1.84
CA MET A 79 -12.57 -10.43 1.00
C MET A 79 -11.64 -11.40 0.29
N ALA A 80 -10.46 -10.95 -0.13
CA ALA A 80 -9.40 -11.82 -0.63
C ALA A 80 -8.94 -12.84 0.43
N ALA A 81 -8.84 -12.43 1.70
CA ALA A 81 -8.50 -13.33 2.80
C ALA A 81 -9.61 -14.38 3.04
N LEU A 82 -10.88 -13.99 2.97
CA LEU A 82 -12.01 -14.94 3.05
C LEU A 82 -12.01 -15.93 1.87
N MET A 83 -11.76 -15.44 0.66
CA MET A 83 -11.66 -16.26 -0.55
C MET A 83 -10.50 -17.26 -0.45
N LEU A 84 -9.35 -16.86 0.11
CA LEU A 84 -8.28 -17.80 0.41
C LEU A 84 -8.69 -18.82 1.45
N GLY A 85 -9.38 -18.41 2.51
CA GLY A 85 -9.93 -19.33 3.50
C GLY A 85 -10.83 -20.40 2.89
N LEU A 86 -11.62 -20.05 1.88
CA LEU A 86 -12.38 -21.02 1.08
C LEU A 86 -11.44 -21.92 0.24
N TRP A 87 -10.44 -21.33 -0.43
CA TRP A 87 -9.49 -22.02 -1.29
C TRP A 87 -8.66 -23.10 -0.58
N VAL A 88 -8.21 -22.87 0.65
CA VAL A 88 -7.39 -23.84 1.40
C VAL A 88 -8.17 -25.02 1.97
N ARG A 89 -9.50 -25.04 1.89
CA ARG A 89 -10.26 -26.22 2.35
C ARG A 89 -9.95 -27.41 1.45
N ALA A 90 -9.74 -28.59 2.02
CA ALA A 90 -9.31 -29.78 1.26
C ALA A 90 -10.28 -30.20 0.13
N ASP A 91 -11.53 -29.77 0.21
CA ASP A 91 -12.62 -30.07 -0.73
C ASP A 91 -12.81 -29.00 -1.82
N VAL A 92 -12.24 -27.80 -1.69
CA VAL A 92 -12.57 -26.65 -2.57
C VAL A 92 -11.61 -26.37 -3.75
N PRO A 93 -10.31 -26.78 -3.76
CA PRO A 93 -9.38 -26.42 -4.84
C PRO A 93 -9.87 -26.79 -6.25
N ILE A 94 -10.54 -27.93 -6.40
CA ILE A 94 -11.08 -28.42 -7.67
C ILE A 94 -12.14 -27.47 -8.23
N LEU A 95 -12.88 -26.77 -7.36
CA LEU A 95 -13.89 -25.80 -7.76
C LEU A 95 -13.27 -24.56 -8.39
N PHE A 96 -12.19 -24.04 -7.79
CA PHE A 96 -11.50 -22.87 -8.33
C PHE A 96 -10.85 -23.14 -9.69
N ASP A 97 -10.39 -24.38 -9.91
CA ASP A 97 -9.82 -24.81 -11.20
C ASP A 97 -10.82 -24.69 -12.36
N GLU A 98 -12.13 -24.69 -12.09
CA GLU A 98 -13.17 -24.48 -13.10
C GLU A 98 -13.53 -23.01 -13.35
N PHE A 99 -13.14 -22.09 -12.45
CA PHE A 99 -13.62 -20.70 -12.47
C PHE A 99 -12.57 -19.68 -12.90
N VAL A 100 -11.30 -20.05 -12.82
CA VAL A 100 -10.18 -19.20 -13.19
C VAL A 100 -9.28 -19.95 -14.14
N ASP A 101 -9.03 -19.34 -15.30
CA ASP A 101 -8.18 -19.92 -16.36
C ASP A 101 -6.77 -20.27 -15.85
N SER A 102 -6.31 -19.59 -14.79
CA SER A 102 -5.05 -19.86 -14.10
C SER A 102 -5.25 -19.84 -12.59
N PRO A 103 -5.58 -20.99 -11.97
CA PRO A 103 -5.88 -21.09 -10.55
C PRO A 103 -4.68 -20.73 -9.67
N GLY A 104 -3.48 -21.08 -10.11
CA GLY A 104 -2.23 -20.69 -9.45
C GLY A 104 -2.04 -19.17 -9.43
N GLU A 105 -2.29 -18.48 -10.54
CA GLU A 105 -2.19 -17.02 -10.60
C GLU A 105 -3.28 -16.33 -9.80
N ALA A 106 -4.51 -16.84 -9.86
CA ALA A 106 -5.63 -16.32 -9.08
C ALA A 106 -5.36 -16.46 -7.57
N ARG A 107 -4.83 -17.60 -7.13
CA ARG A 107 -4.39 -17.79 -5.74
C ARG A 107 -3.29 -16.81 -5.34
N VAL A 108 -2.23 -16.67 -6.14
CA VAL A 108 -1.14 -15.71 -5.86
C VAL A 108 -1.65 -14.28 -5.82
N ARG A 109 -2.62 -13.92 -6.67
CA ARG A 109 -3.28 -12.62 -6.67
C ARG A 109 -4.07 -12.41 -5.37
N LEU A 110 -4.87 -13.38 -4.96
CA LEU A 110 -5.60 -13.33 -3.70
C LEU A 110 -4.63 -13.22 -2.51
N GLU A 111 -3.55 -14.01 -2.48
CA GLU A 111 -2.53 -13.96 -1.41
C GLU A 111 -1.90 -12.57 -1.32
N ARG A 112 -1.60 -11.96 -2.47
CA ARG A 112 -1.10 -10.58 -2.53
C ARG A 112 -2.11 -9.55 -2.03
N MET A 113 -3.39 -9.71 -2.38
CA MET A 113 -4.46 -8.82 -1.93
C MET A 113 -4.74 -8.98 -0.43
N ALA A 114 -4.64 -10.19 0.11
CA ALA A 114 -4.84 -10.50 1.52
C ALA A 114 -3.62 -10.20 2.39
N GLN A 115 -2.42 -10.06 1.80
CA GLN A 115 -1.19 -9.84 2.57
C GLN A 115 -1.25 -8.61 3.50
N PRO A 116 -1.70 -7.41 3.05
CA PRO A 116 -1.81 -6.25 3.94
C PRO A 116 -2.74 -6.53 5.13
N TYR A 117 -3.80 -7.30 4.91
CA TYR A 117 -4.74 -7.72 5.94
C TYR A 117 -4.07 -8.65 6.96
N TRP A 118 -3.34 -9.68 6.51
CA TRP A 118 -2.63 -10.59 7.42
C TRP A 118 -1.51 -9.92 8.22
N ASP A 119 -0.81 -8.96 7.60
CA ASP A 119 0.25 -8.20 8.26
C ASP A 119 -0.33 -7.31 9.38
N LEU A 120 -1.51 -6.71 9.16
CA LEU A 120 -2.21 -5.91 10.17
C LEU A 120 -2.84 -6.78 11.28
N ALA A 121 -3.38 -7.94 10.93
CA ALA A 121 -4.01 -8.88 11.85
C ALA A 121 -3.02 -9.61 12.79
N GLY A 122 -1.70 -9.37 12.65
CA GLY A 122 -0.67 -10.05 13.45
C GLY A 122 -0.59 -11.56 13.20
N GLY A 123 -1.06 -11.99 12.03
CA GLY A 123 -1.26 -13.39 11.69
C GLY A 123 -2.67 -13.65 11.17
N PRO A 124 -2.97 -14.86 10.70
CA PRO A 124 -4.15 -15.10 9.88
C PRO A 124 -5.52 -14.97 10.59
N TRP A 125 -5.61 -14.65 11.90
CA TRP A 125 -6.87 -14.85 12.66
C TRP A 125 -7.19 -13.89 13.82
N VAL A 126 -6.52 -12.74 13.99
CA VAL A 126 -6.85 -11.76 15.06
C VAL A 126 -7.14 -10.38 14.45
N MET A 127 -8.26 -9.76 14.84
CA MET A 127 -8.74 -8.50 14.23
C MET A 127 -8.87 -7.39 15.26
N TYR A 128 -8.37 -6.20 14.94
CA TYR A 128 -8.59 -4.99 15.72
C TYR A 128 -9.58 -4.08 14.99
N ARG A 129 -10.41 -3.35 15.74
CA ARG A 129 -11.38 -2.41 15.14
C ARG A 129 -10.71 -1.37 14.24
N GLU A 130 -9.58 -0.82 14.67
CA GLU A 130 -8.84 0.14 13.87
C GLU A 130 -8.28 -0.49 12.58
N THR A 131 -7.93 -1.78 12.60
CA THR A 131 -7.55 -2.51 11.40
C THR A 131 -8.72 -2.66 10.42
N LEU A 132 -9.92 -2.93 10.92
CA LEU A 132 -11.15 -2.94 10.10
C LEU A 132 -11.43 -1.56 9.53
N ASP A 133 -11.42 -0.52 10.36
CA ASP A 133 -11.68 0.85 9.91
C ASP A 133 -10.62 1.32 8.89
N GLU A 134 -9.34 0.94 9.04
CA GLU A 134 -8.27 1.20 8.06
C GLU A 134 -8.45 0.44 6.75
N VAL A 135 -8.76 -0.86 6.80
CA VAL A 135 -8.98 -1.69 5.60
C VAL A 135 -10.22 -1.21 4.83
N TRP A 136 -11.27 -0.76 5.53
CA TRP A 136 -12.45 -0.19 4.89
C TRP A 136 -12.21 1.23 4.39
N ALA A 137 -11.43 2.05 5.10
CA ALA A 137 -10.98 3.35 4.60
C ALA A 137 -10.19 3.22 3.28
N TRP A 138 -9.56 2.07 3.02
CA TRP A 138 -8.90 1.78 1.74
C TRP A 138 -9.88 1.43 0.63
N ASP A 139 -11.00 0.77 0.93
CA ASP A 139 -12.06 0.44 -0.03
C ASP A 139 -12.80 1.70 -0.54
N VAL A 140 -13.03 2.68 0.34
CA VAL A 140 -13.64 3.98 -0.05
C VAL A 140 -12.71 4.89 -0.87
N ASN A 141 -11.41 4.57 -0.92
CA ASN A 141 -10.39 5.38 -1.64
C ASN A 141 -9.99 4.79 -3.00
N PHE A 142 -10.56 3.67 -3.42
CA PHE A 142 -10.54 3.32 -4.84
C PHE A 142 -11.58 4.18 -5.57
N PRO A 143 -11.21 4.99 -6.56
CA PRO A 143 -12.21 5.58 -7.42
C PRO A 143 -12.97 4.42 -8.04
N HIS A 144 -14.26 4.28 -7.69
CA HIS A 144 -15.19 3.55 -8.53
C HIS A 144 -14.90 4.01 -9.95
N LEU A 145 -14.60 3.09 -10.86
CA LEU A 145 -14.60 3.38 -12.28
C LEU A 145 -16.06 3.66 -12.67
N VAL A 146 -16.55 4.84 -12.27
CA VAL A 146 -17.66 5.51 -12.90
C VAL A 146 -17.19 5.68 -14.33
N ARG A 147 -17.81 4.95 -15.24
CA ARG A 147 -17.62 5.16 -16.67
C ARG A 147 -17.92 6.62 -16.95
N ALA A 148 -16.88 7.42 -17.19
CA ALA A 148 -17.00 8.85 -17.33
C ALA A 148 -17.94 9.18 -18.50
N PRO A 149 -18.94 10.08 -18.33
CA PRO A 149 -19.58 10.68 -19.47
C PRO A 149 -18.52 11.44 -20.30
N PRO A 150 -18.65 11.51 -21.64
CA PRO A 150 -17.65 12.17 -22.48
C PRO A 150 -17.47 13.64 -22.04
N PRO A 151 -16.23 14.13 -21.96
CA PRO A 151 -15.98 15.48 -21.45
C PRO A 151 -16.59 16.54 -22.39
N PRO A 152 -17.16 17.63 -21.84
CA PRO A 152 -17.55 18.78 -22.66
C PRO A 152 -16.32 19.44 -23.28
N PRO A 153 -16.45 20.10 -24.45
CA PRO A 153 -15.33 20.76 -25.11
C PRO A 153 -14.75 21.88 -24.22
N PRO A 154 -13.41 22.02 -24.17
CA PRO A 154 -12.77 22.99 -23.28
C PRO A 154 -13.06 24.43 -23.72
N PRO A 155 -13.32 25.36 -22.78
CA PRO A 155 -13.42 26.78 -23.08
C PRO A 155 -12.05 27.38 -23.46
N PRO A 156 -12.02 28.46 -24.25
CA PRO A 156 -10.78 29.10 -24.67
C PRO A 156 -9.99 29.65 -23.47
N ALA A 157 -8.72 29.27 -23.38
CA ALA A 157 -7.85 29.61 -22.26
C ALA A 157 -7.51 31.11 -22.23
N ALA A 158 -7.67 31.74 -21.06
CA ALA A 158 -7.17 33.07 -20.79
C ALA A 158 -5.66 33.06 -20.49
N PRO A 159 -4.93 34.14 -20.81
CA PRO A 159 -3.49 34.21 -20.61
C PRO A 159 -3.13 34.33 -19.12
N VAL A 160 -2.29 33.40 -18.63
CA VAL A 160 -1.80 33.37 -17.24
C VAL A 160 -0.45 34.09 -17.17
N ALA A 161 -0.34 35.05 -16.25
CA ALA A 161 0.91 35.75 -15.94
C ALA A 161 1.85 34.88 -15.06
N PRO A 162 3.18 35.06 -15.16
CA PRO A 162 4.14 34.23 -14.45
C PRO A 162 4.21 34.58 -12.95
N VAL A 163 4.01 33.58 -12.10
CA VAL A 163 4.22 33.65 -10.65
C VAL A 163 5.56 32.98 -10.33
N ALA A 164 6.43 33.71 -9.60
CA ALA A 164 7.71 33.21 -9.12
C ALA A 164 7.53 32.21 -7.95
N PRO A 165 8.39 31.19 -7.80
CA PRO A 165 8.26 30.20 -6.74
C PRO A 165 8.76 30.74 -5.39
N GLY A 166 7.83 31.03 -4.49
CA GLY A 166 8.11 31.28 -3.07
C GLY A 166 8.05 29.99 -2.27
N VAL A 167 9.13 29.66 -1.57
CA VAL A 167 9.20 28.56 -0.59
C VAL A 167 8.36 28.94 0.62
N VAL A 168 7.19 28.33 0.77
CA VAL A 168 6.31 28.54 1.93
C VAL A 168 6.69 27.54 3.01
N ALA A 169 7.18 28.05 4.14
CA ALA A 169 7.36 27.29 5.38
C ALA A 169 5.98 27.04 6.03
N GLY A 170 5.30 25.98 5.60
CA GLY A 170 4.07 25.49 6.20
C GLY A 170 4.34 24.64 7.45
N GLY A 171 3.54 24.82 8.50
CA GLY A 171 3.62 24.12 9.77
C GLY A 171 3.70 22.60 9.62
N HIS A 172 4.63 22.01 10.36
CA HIS A 172 5.03 20.61 10.23
C HIS A 172 4.00 19.65 10.83
N PRO A 173 3.36 18.77 10.04
CA PRO A 173 2.77 17.56 10.60
C PRO A 173 3.87 16.75 11.31
N GLN A 174 3.68 16.47 12.61
CA GLN A 174 4.45 15.48 13.35
C GLN A 174 4.08 14.10 12.84
N HIS A 175 4.59 13.75 11.67
CA HIS A 175 4.47 12.38 11.23
C HIS A 175 5.43 11.55 12.08
N ASN A 176 4.86 10.62 12.84
CA ASN A 176 5.57 9.54 13.53
C ASN A 176 6.13 8.58 12.47
N TYR A 177 7.09 9.03 11.67
CA TYR A 177 7.61 8.26 10.56
C TYR A 177 8.51 7.14 11.09
N LYS A 178 7.97 5.92 11.17
CA LYS A 178 8.74 4.72 11.47
C LYS A 178 9.60 4.37 10.25
N LYS A 179 10.90 4.24 10.46
CA LYS A 179 11.82 3.79 9.41
C LYS A 179 11.65 2.29 9.18
N THR A 180 11.05 1.90 8.05
CA THR A 180 10.83 0.47 7.74
C THR A 180 11.92 -0.12 6.83
N ILE A 181 12.54 0.68 5.93
CA ILE A 181 13.72 0.24 5.17
C ILE A 181 14.97 0.57 6.01
N THR A 182 15.56 -0.46 6.62
CA THR A 182 16.80 -0.32 7.40
C THR A 182 17.99 -0.87 6.62
N GLY A 183 18.88 0.03 6.18
CA GLY A 183 20.15 -0.34 5.55
C GLY A 183 20.02 -0.87 4.12
N ARG A 184 19.67 -2.16 3.98
CA ARG A 184 19.57 -2.89 2.72
C ARG A 184 18.30 -3.73 2.69
N ASP A 185 17.22 -3.14 2.19
CA ASP A 185 16.08 -3.93 1.76
C ASP A 185 16.30 -4.33 0.29
N PRO A 186 16.39 -5.63 -0.04
CA PRO A 186 16.63 -6.07 -1.41
C PRO A 186 15.44 -5.85 -2.34
N ASN A 187 14.28 -5.42 -1.83
CA ASN A 187 13.02 -5.26 -2.56
C ASN A 187 12.68 -3.80 -2.89
N TRP A 188 13.44 -2.82 -2.40
CA TRP A 188 13.16 -1.40 -2.59
C TRP A 188 14.38 -0.59 -3.03
N LEU A 189 14.13 0.44 -3.82
CA LEU A 189 15.11 1.41 -4.30
C LEU A 189 14.70 2.81 -3.87
N PHE A 190 15.67 3.67 -3.60
CA PHE A 190 15.46 5.10 -3.39
C PHE A 190 15.66 5.84 -4.72
N ILE A 191 14.67 6.61 -5.17
CA ILE A 191 14.78 7.47 -6.36
C ILE A 191 15.22 8.87 -5.93
N CYS A 192 16.29 9.37 -6.55
CA CYS A 192 16.68 10.76 -6.37
C CYS A 192 15.70 11.67 -7.12
N ASP A 193 15.05 12.57 -6.40
CA ASP A 193 14.13 13.58 -6.92
C ASP A 193 14.79 14.58 -7.88
N VAL A 194 16.11 14.74 -7.82
CA VAL A 194 16.86 15.65 -8.70
C VAL A 194 17.19 15.03 -10.06
N CYS A 195 17.62 13.77 -10.09
CA CYS A 195 18.16 13.15 -11.32
C CYS A 195 17.47 11.86 -11.75
N GLY A 196 16.49 11.38 -10.98
CA GLY A 196 15.76 10.13 -11.25
C GLY A 196 16.58 8.85 -11.06
N HIS A 197 17.84 8.93 -10.64
CA HIS A 197 18.67 7.74 -10.44
C HIS A 197 18.19 6.92 -9.24
N ALA A 198 18.05 5.62 -9.43
CA ALA A 198 17.57 4.70 -8.41
C ALA A 198 18.73 3.98 -7.71
N VAL A 199 18.78 4.07 -6.39
CA VAL A 199 19.86 3.53 -5.56
C VAL A 199 19.31 2.52 -4.56
N LEU A 200 19.93 1.34 -4.47
CA LEU A 200 19.48 0.25 -3.60
C LEU A 200 19.83 0.49 -2.13
N TYR A 201 21.04 1.00 -1.87
CA TYR A 201 21.55 1.13 -0.51
C TYR A 201 21.29 2.51 0.05
N GLN A 202 20.69 2.59 1.24
CA GLN A 202 20.40 3.87 1.88
C GLN A 202 21.67 4.73 2.08
N GLY A 203 22.78 4.12 2.51
CA GLY A 203 24.04 4.85 2.70
C GLY A 203 24.61 5.42 1.39
N GLU A 204 24.45 4.71 0.28
CA GLU A 204 24.85 5.19 -1.03
C GLU A 204 23.91 6.29 -1.55
N PHE A 205 22.62 6.16 -1.27
CA PHE A 205 21.62 7.17 -1.59
C PHE A 205 21.87 8.47 -0.82
N ASN A 206 22.13 8.39 0.49
CA ASN A 206 22.48 9.55 1.31
C ASN A 206 23.71 10.28 0.75
N ARG A 207 24.76 9.53 0.38
CA ARG A 207 25.95 10.07 -0.27
C ARG A 207 25.60 10.70 -1.63
N HIS A 208 24.77 10.03 -2.44
CA HIS A 208 24.33 10.52 -3.74
C HIS A 208 23.65 11.89 -3.62
N VAL A 209 22.66 12.04 -2.72
CA VAL A 209 21.94 13.31 -2.54
C VAL A 209 22.88 14.39 -2.02
N ARG A 210 23.69 14.10 -0.99
CA ARG A 210 24.67 15.04 -0.44
C ARG A 210 25.70 15.53 -1.47
N ASP A 211 26.10 14.67 -2.39
CA ASP A 211 27.11 14.98 -3.40
C ASP A 211 26.51 15.57 -4.68
N GLY A 212 25.28 15.17 -5.03
CA GLY A 212 24.58 15.57 -6.25
C GLY A 212 23.79 16.87 -6.12
N ARG A 213 23.26 17.17 -4.93
CA ARG A 213 22.46 18.38 -4.64
C ARG A 213 23.31 19.41 -3.89
N ALA A 214 23.40 20.62 -4.44
CA ALA A 214 24.03 21.74 -3.75
C ALA A 214 23.26 22.09 -2.47
N GLY A 215 23.96 22.26 -1.34
CA GLY A 215 23.37 22.66 -0.06
C GLY A 215 22.84 21.53 0.83
N ALA A 216 22.82 20.27 0.39
CA ALA A 216 22.32 19.13 1.16
C ALA A 216 23.37 18.53 2.12
N GLU A 217 24.15 19.37 2.82
CA GLU A 217 25.21 18.90 3.70
C GLU A 217 24.67 18.16 4.93
N GLY A 218 25.19 16.95 5.17
CA GLY A 218 24.70 16.09 6.25
C GLY A 218 23.36 15.39 5.97
N PHE A 219 22.87 15.44 4.72
CA PHE A 219 21.66 14.74 4.31
C PHE A 219 21.64 13.28 4.79
N ARG A 220 20.52 12.89 5.39
CA ARG A 220 20.19 11.51 5.74
C ARG A 220 18.70 11.25 5.54
N VAL A 221 18.35 10.09 5.00
CA VAL A 221 16.98 9.60 5.05
C VAL A 221 16.60 9.26 6.51
N VAL A 222 15.64 10.00 7.06
CA VAL A 222 15.12 9.84 8.42
C VAL A 222 14.00 8.83 8.49
N ALA A 223 13.24 8.68 7.40
CA ALA A 223 12.21 7.68 7.30
C ALA A 223 11.99 7.24 5.85
N SER A 224 11.42 6.06 5.71
CA SER A 224 10.98 5.54 4.43
C SER A 224 9.80 4.64 4.74
N ASN A 225 8.68 4.91 4.11
CA ASN A 225 7.50 4.07 4.18
C ASN A 225 7.34 3.51 2.77
N PRO A 226 7.59 2.22 2.53
CA PRO A 226 7.29 1.58 1.28
C PRO A 226 6.00 0.77 1.46
N ARG A 227 4.95 1.42 1.95
CA ARG A 227 3.63 0.81 2.01
C ARG A 227 3.00 0.97 0.64
N PRO A 228 2.26 -0.02 0.13
CA PRO A 228 1.43 0.19 -1.06
C PRO A 228 0.58 1.45 -0.88
N GLY A 229 0.70 2.42 -1.79
CA GLY A 229 0.00 3.70 -1.74
C GLY A 229 0.76 4.86 -1.07
N ASP A 230 1.80 4.58 -0.28
CA ASP A 230 2.74 5.57 0.26
C ASP A 230 4.14 5.00 0.11
N GLU A 231 4.68 5.07 -1.11
CA GLU A 231 6.01 4.56 -1.47
C GLU A 231 7.02 5.72 -1.44
N ARG A 232 7.14 6.40 -0.31
CA ARG A 232 7.97 7.61 -0.18
C ARG A 232 9.10 7.46 0.84
N TRP A 233 10.22 8.11 0.55
CA TRP A 233 11.28 8.37 1.51
C TRP A 233 11.25 9.83 1.96
N TYR A 234 11.69 10.06 3.19
CA TYR A 234 11.80 11.37 3.83
C TYR A 234 13.21 11.53 4.37
N GLY A 235 13.84 12.66 4.06
CA GLY A 235 15.19 12.98 4.47
C GLY A 235 15.31 14.35 5.12
N GLU A 236 16.35 14.53 5.92
CA GLU A 236 16.71 15.80 6.54
C GLU A 236 18.21 16.04 6.40
N ASP A 237 18.63 17.30 6.29
CA ASP A 237 20.05 17.69 6.34
C ASP A 237 20.42 18.37 7.67
N ASN A 238 21.68 18.79 7.81
CA ASN A 238 22.15 19.43 9.05
C ASN A 238 21.53 20.81 9.30
N ALA A 239 21.02 21.47 8.27
CA ALA A 239 20.33 22.74 8.39
C ALA A 239 18.84 22.57 8.78
N GLY A 240 18.38 21.32 8.88
CA GLY A 240 16.98 21.00 9.16
C GLY A 240 16.07 21.12 7.94
N ASN A 241 16.62 21.24 6.73
CA ASN A 241 15.80 21.20 5.52
C ASN A 241 15.27 19.79 5.33
N ARG A 242 14.00 19.69 4.97
CA ARG A 242 13.30 18.44 4.72
C ARG A 242 13.21 18.15 3.24
N TYR A 243 13.32 16.87 2.91
CA TYR A 243 13.29 16.36 1.56
C TYR A 243 12.36 15.16 1.51
N GLU A 244 11.71 14.96 0.38
CA GLU A 244 10.94 13.77 0.10
C GLU A 244 11.18 13.31 -1.33
N GLY A 245 10.92 12.03 -1.58
CA GLY A 245 10.94 11.48 -2.92
C GLY A 245 10.43 10.05 -2.93
N ASP A 246 10.44 9.45 -4.12
CA ASP A 246 9.82 8.15 -4.30
C ASP A 246 10.78 7.01 -3.98
N THR A 247 10.22 5.95 -3.40
CA THR A 247 10.80 4.62 -3.36
C THR A 247 10.08 3.74 -4.37
N VAL A 248 10.78 2.80 -4.98
CA VAL A 248 10.17 1.88 -5.95
C VAL A 248 10.64 0.47 -5.73
N ARG A 249 9.78 -0.50 -6.04
CA ARG A 249 10.15 -1.90 -5.96
C ARG A 249 11.25 -2.29 -6.95
N VAL A 250 12.02 -3.27 -6.52
CA VAL A 250 13.00 -3.94 -7.37
C VAL A 250 12.28 -4.66 -8.52
N GLY A 251 12.67 -4.34 -9.76
CA GLY A 251 12.08 -4.93 -10.97
C GLY A 251 11.01 -4.07 -11.64
N THR A 252 10.64 -2.93 -11.06
CA THR A 252 9.75 -1.95 -11.72
C THR A 252 10.34 -1.48 -13.05
N THR A 253 9.57 -1.61 -14.12
CA THR A 253 10.00 -1.27 -15.49
C THR A 253 10.30 0.22 -15.61
N GLY A 254 11.35 0.58 -16.36
CA GLY A 254 11.74 1.98 -16.56
C GLY A 254 12.63 2.57 -15.44
N VAL A 255 12.89 1.82 -14.37
CA VAL A 255 13.77 2.28 -13.29
C VAL A 255 15.23 1.98 -13.63
N ASN A 256 16.04 3.02 -13.79
CA ASN A 256 17.42 2.89 -14.21
C ASN A 256 18.33 2.45 -13.04
N ARG A 257 18.56 1.14 -12.93
CA ARG A 257 19.33 0.47 -11.85
C ARG A 257 20.82 0.37 -12.12
N GLY A 258 21.24 0.59 -13.36
CA GLY A 258 22.58 0.30 -13.82
C GLY A 258 22.92 1.23 -14.95
N GLY A 259 23.76 2.20 -14.66
CA GLY A 259 24.17 3.18 -15.64
C GLY A 259 24.97 4.31 -15.02
N PRO A 260 25.63 5.14 -15.85
CA PRO A 260 26.17 6.40 -15.40
C PRO A 260 25.07 7.21 -14.71
N ILE A 261 25.37 7.80 -13.56
CA ILE A 261 24.46 8.72 -12.88
C ILE A 261 24.18 9.89 -13.84
N PRO A 262 22.90 10.17 -14.17
CA PRO A 262 22.52 11.25 -15.07
C PRO A 262 22.78 12.63 -14.43
N ASP A 263 22.84 13.65 -15.28
CA ASP A 263 22.88 15.03 -14.81
C ASP A 263 21.54 15.43 -14.14
N PRO A 264 21.57 16.34 -13.16
CA PRO A 264 22.72 17.14 -12.71
C PRO A 264 23.62 16.49 -11.66
N CYS A 265 23.26 15.31 -11.12
CA CYS A 265 24.04 14.64 -10.07
C CYS A 265 25.33 14.01 -10.61
N GLY A 266 25.32 13.56 -11.87
CA GLY A 266 26.38 12.79 -12.49
C GLY A 266 27.75 13.45 -12.46
N GLY A 267 27.83 14.71 -12.92
CA GLY A 267 29.07 15.49 -12.90
C GLY A 267 29.65 15.67 -11.49
N ASN A 268 28.82 16.06 -10.53
CA ASN A 268 29.24 16.37 -9.16
C ASN A 268 29.82 15.14 -8.42
N ILE A 269 29.16 13.99 -8.56
CA ILE A 269 29.57 12.75 -7.89
C ILE A 269 30.89 12.22 -8.49
N ARG A 270 31.06 12.29 -9.81
CA ARG A 270 32.30 11.86 -10.47
C ARG A 270 33.49 12.73 -10.05
N ALA A 271 33.30 14.05 -9.99
CA ALA A 271 34.34 14.99 -9.57
C ALA A 271 34.86 14.69 -8.15
N LYS A 272 33.96 14.46 -7.17
CA LYS A 272 34.37 14.09 -5.80
C LYS A 272 35.11 12.76 -5.73
N LYS A 273 34.67 11.73 -6.47
CA LYS A 273 35.37 10.44 -6.54
C LYS A 273 36.80 10.58 -7.08
N ALA A 274 37.01 11.43 -8.09
CA ALA A 274 38.33 11.70 -8.64
C ALA A 274 39.26 12.42 -7.65
N ALA A 275 38.72 13.39 -6.89
CA ALA A 275 39.48 14.12 -5.87
C ALA A 275 40.00 13.19 -4.75
N ASN A 276 39.17 12.25 -4.29
CA ASN A 276 39.55 11.30 -3.24
C ASN A 276 40.61 10.28 -3.66
N ARG A 277 40.78 10.00 -4.96
CA ARG A 277 41.80 9.06 -5.45
C ARG A 277 43.21 9.66 -5.51
N ARG A 278 43.35 10.97 -5.36
CA ARG A 278 44.64 11.69 -5.44
C ARG A 278 45.27 11.98 -4.08
N ARG A 279 44.64 11.56 -2.99
CA ARG A 279 45.16 11.62 -1.62
C ARG A 279 45.58 10.23 -1.19
#